data_AF-A0A815W6B9-F1
#
_entry.id   AF-A0A815W6B9-F1
#
_cell.length_a   1.000
_cell.length_b   1.000
_cell.length_c   1.000
_cell.angle_alpha   90.00
_cell.angle_beta   90.00
_cell.angle_gamma   90.00
#
_symmetry.space_group_name_H-M   'P 1'
#
loop_
_entity.id
_entity.type
_entity.pdbx_description
1 polymer ?
#
loop_
_entity_poly.entity_id
_entity_poly.type
_entity_poly.pdbx_seq_one_letter_code
_entity_poly.pdbx_strand_id
1 'polypeptide(L)'
;MCAIMTLCCGLWESFIGYNFRMYLPWASYISNDSQIGAVENGLLVFLSYVIILSTVVPISLYINVEIIRLIQSKWIDWDLKMYYEPYNVPTEARTTTLNEELGQIEYVFSDKTGTLTQKLQPIEFAEQDKEFVWTSMDRREEKVNDAYEEIETNMKLLGATGIEDKLQDGVPQCIERLIQAGIKIWVLTGDKVETAFNIGLSCRLLTNEMEIYTIEEENENDVMQRLDQVRKEMIQKIQQLFSVKIEDPTKRLDWKDWGIDEMKFDQYRKASSSIEQTNHNQQNDGFTTMNTYSQNQEQFEGFGLLITGQALVHALTDKQGDFKTAEASYKEALTSSEQSYGSS
;
A
#
# COMPACT_ATOMS: atom_id res chain seq x y z
N MET A 1 7.53 19.49 -33.42
CA MET A 1 8.57 19.66 -34.47
C MET A 1 7.99 20.00 -35.84
N CYS A 2 7.05 19.23 -36.39
CA CYS A 2 6.49 19.48 -37.74
C CYS A 2 5.92 20.91 -37.92
N ALA A 3 5.19 21.42 -36.92
CA ALA A 3 4.64 22.77 -36.94
C ALA A 3 5.73 23.87 -36.94
N ILE A 4 6.82 23.67 -36.21
CA ILE A 4 7.96 24.62 -36.16
C ILE A 4 8.64 24.67 -37.53
N MET A 5 8.91 23.51 -38.13
CA MET A 5 9.52 23.43 -39.45
C MET A 5 8.61 24.01 -40.55
N THR A 6 7.29 23.83 -40.41
CA THR A 6 6.30 24.43 -41.33
C THR A 6 6.27 25.95 -41.23
N LEU A 7 6.31 26.50 -40.01
CA LEU A 7 6.39 27.94 -39.79
C LEU A 7 7.71 28.51 -40.31
N CYS A 8 8.85 27.83 -40.08
CA CYS A 8 10.13 28.23 -40.63
C CYS A 8 10.13 28.21 -42.17
N CYS A 9 9.55 27.19 -42.80
CA CYS A 9 9.42 27.11 -44.26
C CYS A 9 8.46 28.17 -44.82
N GLY A 10 7.31 28.41 -44.18
CA GLY A 10 6.36 29.44 -44.59
C GLY A 10 6.92 30.87 -44.44
N LEU A 11 7.64 31.13 -43.34
CA LEU A 11 8.33 32.41 -43.14
C LEU A 11 9.46 32.58 -44.16
N TRP A 12 10.28 31.55 -44.38
CA TRP A 12 11.36 31.58 -45.39
C TRP A 12 10.80 31.84 -46.80
N GLU A 13 9.69 31.20 -47.16
CA GLU A 13 9.07 31.39 -48.47
C GLU A 13 8.48 32.80 -48.63
N SER A 14 7.86 33.33 -47.57
CA SER A 14 7.30 34.68 -47.57
C SER A 14 8.36 35.78 -47.63
N PHE A 15 9.55 35.58 -47.05
CA PHE A 15 10.61 36.60 -47.00
C PHE A 15 11.64 36.50 -48.13
N ILE A 16 12.09 35.29 -48.46
CA ILE A 16 13.20 35.06 -49.40
C ILE A 16 12.76 34.19 -50.60
N GLY A 17 11.89 33.20 -50.37
CA GLY A 17 11.51 32.22 -51.39
C GLY A 17 10.76 32.79 -52.60
N TYR A 18 10.03 33.90 -52.44
CA TYR A 18 9.35 34.58 -53.57
C TYR A 18 10.31 34.89 -54.72
N ASN A 19 11.53 35.34 -54.43
CA ASN A 19 12.53 35.72 -55.44
C ASN A 19 13.15 34.51 -56.17
N PHE A 20 13.09 33.31 -55.58
CA PHE A 20 13.71 32.10 -56.09
C PHE A 20 12.71 31.12 -56.74
N ARG A 21 11.43 31.48 -56.83
CA ARG A 21 10.36 30.62 -57.41
C ARG A 21 10.66 30.15 -58.84
N MET A 22 11.39 30.92 -59.65
CA MET A 22 11.77 30.54 -61.02
C MET A 22 12.71 29.32 -61.08
N TYR A 23 13.45 29.03 -60.01
CA TYR A 23 14.38 27.92 -59.93
C TYR A 23 13.80 26.67 -59.26
N LEU A 24 12.56 26.76 -58.77
CA LEU A 24 11.90 25.70 -58.01
C LEU A 24 10.90 24.95 -58.91
N PRO A 25 10.90 23.60 -58.93
CA PRO A 25 10.04 22.79 -59.81
C PRO A 25 8.54 22.96 -59.57
N TRP A 26 8.15 23.48 -58.40
CA TRP A 26 6.77 23.56 -57.92
C TRP A 26 5.94 24.70 -58.54
N ALA A 27 6.55 25.51 -59.41
CA ALA A 27 5.94 26.69 -60.03
C ALA A 27 4.67 26.38 -60.85
N SER A 28 4.45 25.13 -61.28
CA SER A 28 3.25 24.71 -62.01
C SER A 28 2.11 24.20 -61.11
N TYR A 29 2.39 23.88 -59.85
CA TYR A 29 1.43 23.24 -58.93
C TYR A 29 0.92 24.18 -57.82
N ILE A 30 1.67 25.24 -57.53
CA ILE A 30 1.36 26.21 -56.47
C ILE A 30 0.75 27.47 -57.10
N SER A 31 -0.25 28.05 -56.45
CA SER A 31 -0.87 29.29 -56.90
C SER A 31 0.16 30.43 -57.06
N ASN A 32 -0.04 31.27 -58.10
CA ASN A 32 0.85 32.40 -58.42
C ASN A 32 0.80 33.54 -57.39
N ASP A 33 -0.16 33.50 -56.46
CA ASP A 33 -0.28 34.47 -55.38
C ASP A 33 0.74 34.18 -54.27
N SER A 34 1.38 35.23 -53.74
CA SER A 34 2.52 35.10 -52.81
C SER A 34 2.11 34.55 -51.45
N GLN A 35 0.93 34.94 -50.95
CA GLN A 35 0.43 34.49 -49.65
C GLN A 35 -0.21 33.11 -49.72
N ILE A 36 -1.06 32.87 -50.72
CA ILE A 36 -1.78 31.59 -50.87
C ILE A 36 -0.78 30.46 -51.18
N GLY A 37 0.21 30.71 -52.04
CA GLY A 37 1.19 29.70 -52.40
C GLY A 37 2.15 29.32 -51.26
N ALA A 38 2.51 30.28 -50.38
CA ALA A 38 3.33 29.98 -49.20
C ALA A 38 2.57 29.10 -48.18
N VAL A 39 1.24 29.28 -48.08
CA VAL A 39 0.37 28.45 -47.25
C VAL A 39 0.24 27.04 -47.83
N GLU A 40 0.05 26.92 -49.14
CA GLU A 40 -0.02 25.62 -49.85
C GLU A 40 1.28 24.82 -49.70
N ASN A 41 2.44 25.46 -49.89
CA ASN A 41 3.73 24.78 -49.73
C ASN A 41 4.01 24.44 -48.26
N GLY A 42 3.72 25.35 -47.32
CA GLY A 42 3.82 25.08 -45.89
C GLY A 42 3.00 23.86 -45.48
N LEU A 43 1.77 23.72 -45.99
CA LEU A 43 0.91 22.56 -45.74
C LEU A 43 1.48 21.26 -46.33
N LEU A 44 2.02 21.29 -47.54
CA LEU A 44 2.63 20.10 -48.17
C LEU A 44 3.89 19.66 -47.43
N VAL A 45 4.73 20.63 -47.05
CA VAL A 45 5.93 20.41 -46.25
C VAL A 45 5.57 19.87 -44.86
N PHE A 46 4.50 20.37 -44.24
CA PHE A 46 3.96 19.84 -42.99
C PHE A 46 3.60 18.35 -43.11
N LEU A 47 2.81 17.99 -44.12
CA LEU A 47 2.38 16.61 -44.36
C LEU A 47 3.56 15.69 -44.72
N SER A 48 4.52 16.18 -45.50
CA SER A 48 5.76 15.46 -45.82
C SER A 48 6.58 15.17 -44.57
N TYR A 49 6.78 16.16 -43.69
CA TYR A 49 7.51 15.96 -42.44
C TYR A 49 6.79 15.04 -41.46
N VAL A 50 5.44 15.00 -41.45
CA VAL A 50 4.69 14.01 -40.65
C VAL A 50 5.02 12.59 -41.11
N ILE A 51 5.10 12.34 -42.42
CA ILE A 51 5.47 11.03 -42.95
C ILE A 51 6.91 10.69 -42.58
N ILE A 52 7.85 11.63 -42.72
CA ILE A 52 9.27 11.40 -42.39
C ILE A 52 9.46 11.15 -40.89
N LEU A 53 8.82 11.96 -40.02
CA LEU A 53 8.91 11.85 -38.57
C LEU A 53 8.05 10.74 -37.97
N SER A 54 7.18 10.09 -38.75
CA SER A 54 6.43 8.91 -38.29
C SER A 54 7.34 7.75 -37.83
N THR A 55 8.60 7.75 -38.26
CA THR A 55 9.63 6.79 -37.84
C THR A 55 10.20 7.07 -36.44
N VAL A 56 9.96 8.26 -35.86
CA VAL A 56 10.47 8.64 -34.52
C VAL A 56 9.79 7.85 -33.41
N VAL A 57 8.53 7.48 -33.60
CA VAL A 57 7.82 6.55 -32.71
C VAL A 57 7.68 5.24 -33.48
N PRO A 58 8.56 4.25 -33.22
CA PRO A 58 8.49 2.98 -33.91
C PRO A 58 7.15 2.31 -33.58
N ILE A 59 6.40 1.93 -34.62
CA ILE A 59 5.14 1.18 -34.45
C ILE A 59 5.39 -0.14 -33.71
N SER A 60 6.60 -0.70 -33.85
CA SER A 60 7.04 -1.92 -33.17
C SER A 60 7.28 -1.77 -31.66
N LEU A 61 7.40 -0.54 -31.13
CA LEU A 61 7.65 -0.33 -29.70
C LEU A 61 6.56 -0.96 -28.83
N TYR A 62 5.29 -0.79 -29.25
CA TYR A 62 4.14 -1.32 -28.51
C TYR A 62 4.17 -2.84 -28.44
N ILE A 63 4.35 -3.50 -29.58
CA ILE A 63 4.42 -4.97 -29.68
C ILE A 63 5.63 -5.51 -28.89
N ASN A 64 6.77 -4.81 -28.94
CA ASN A 64 7.96 -5.21 -28.19
C ASN A 64 7.72 -5.20 -26.67
N VAL A 65 7.06 -4.16 -26.15
CA VAL A 65 6.73 -4.07 -24.72
C VAL A 65 5.76 -5.19 -24.31
N GLU A 66 4.76 -5.50 -25.14
CA GLU A 66 3.84 -6.61 -24.87
C GLU A 66 4.55 -7.96 -24.84
N ILE A 67 5.45 -8.22 -25.78
CA ILE A 67 6.24 -9.47 -25.81
C ILE A 67 7.13 -9.57 -24.57
N ILE A 68 7.78 -8.48 -24.16
CA ILE A 68 8.62 -8.46 -22.95
C ILE A 68 7.78 -8.81 -21.71
N ARG A 69 6.59 -8.20 -21.57
CA ARG A 69 5.66 -8.47 -20.46
C ARG A 69 5.20 -9.92 -20.43
N LEU A 70 4.94 -10.53 -21.58
CA LEU A 70 4.59 -11.95 -21.68
C LEU A 70 5.74 -12.87 -21.22
N ILE A 71 6.97 -12.56 -21.64
CA ILE A 71 8.15 -13.33 -21.24
C ILE A 71 8.37 -13.21 -19.73
N GLN A 72 8.30 -12.00 -19.17
CA GLN A 72 8.43 -11.76 -17.73
C GLN A 72 7.38 -12.52 -16.92
N SER A 73 6.12 -12.54 -17.39
CA SER A 73 5.04 -13.30 -16.75
C SER A 73 5.37 -14.80 -16.70
N LYS A 74 5.91 -15.35 -17.79
CA LYS A 74 6.31 -16.77 -17.83
C LYS A 74 7.52 -17.08 -16.96
N TRP A 75 8.43 -16.12 -16.78
CA TRP A 75 9.55 -16.27 -15.84
C TRP A 75 9.08 -16.35 -14.39
N ILE A 76 8.06 -15.57 -14.02
CA ILE A 76 7.45 -15.66 -12.69
C ILE A 76 6.80 -17.03 -12.47
N ASP A 77 6.05 -17.52 -13.47
CA ASP A 77 5.38 -18.84 -13.40
C ASP A 77 6.38 -20.00 -13.23
N TRP A 78 7.59 -19.86 -13.77
CA TRP A 78 8.62 -20.91 -13.74
C TRP A 78 9.58 -20.82 -12.54
N ASP A 79 9.40 -19.84 -11.66
CA ASP A 79 10.27 -19.71 -10.49
C ASP A 79 9.99 -20.80 -9.44
N LEU A 80 10.96 -21.72 -9.29
CA LEU A 80 10.92 -22.79 -8.30
C LEU A 80 10.92 -22.26 -6.86
N LYS A 81 11.40 -21.04 -6.59
CA LYS A 81 11.38 -20.45 -5.25
C LYS A 81 9.97 -20.04 -4.81
N MET A 82 9.08 -19.77 -5.75
CA MET A 82 7.70 -19.40 -5.48
C MET A 82 6.73 -20.57 -5.70
N TYR A 83 7.25 -21.80 -5.63
CA TYR A 83 6.46 -23.03 -5.69
C TYR A 83 6.16 -23.54 -4.28
N TYR A 84 4.88 -23.74 -3.98
CA TYR A 84 4.44 -24.22 -2.68
C TYR A 84 4.24 -25.74 -2.68
N GLU A 85 5.22 -26.46 -2.11
CA GLU A 85 5.29 -27.93 -2.14
C GLU A 85 4.10 -28.64 -1.46
N PRO A 86 3.62 -28.23 -0.25
CA PRO A 86 2.59 -29.00 0.46
C PRO A 86 1.24 -29.11 -0.27
N TYR A 87 0.89 -28.12 -1.10
CA TYR A 87 -0.31 -28.16 -1.95
C TYR A 87 -0.01 -28.38 -3.44
N ASN A 88 1.27 -28.53 -3.83
CA ASN A 88 1.69 -28.62 -5.23
C ASN A 88 1.12 -27.48 -6.09
N VAL A 89 1.28 -26.24 -5.62
CA VAL A 89 0.76 -25.04 -6.29
C VAL A 89 1.93 -24.16 -6.73
N PRO A 90 2.16 -23.97 -8.04
CA PRO A 90 3.09 -22.96 -8.53
C PRO A 90 2.46 -21.56 -8.46
N THR A 91 3.31 -20.53 -8.51
CA THR A 91 2.84 -19.16 -8.72
C THR A 91 2.29 -19.01 -10.13
N GLU A 92 1.15 -18.33 -10.28
CA GLU A 92 0.48 -18.11 -11.56
C GLU A 92 0.23 -16.60 -11.76
N ALA A 93 0.94 -16.01 -12.71
CA ALA A 93 0.73 -14.62 -13.12
C ALA A 93 -0.46 -14.54 -14.09
N ARG A 94 -1.62 -14.12 -13.59
CA ARG A 94 -2.87 -14.00 -14.38
C ARG A 94 -2.93 -12.78 -15.28
N THR A 95 -2.20 -11.73 -14.94
CA THR A 95 -2.20 -10.44 -15.65
C THR A 95 -0.78 -10.05 -16.01
N THR A 96 -0.48 -9.95 -17.29
CA THR A 96 0.89 -9.67 -17.79
C THR A 96 1.24 -8.19 -17.77
N THR A 97 0.25 -7.30 -17.69
CA THR A 97 0.45 -5.84 -17.71
C THR A 97 0.97 -5.26 -16.40
N LEU A 98 0.84 -5.98 -15.29
CA LEU A 98 1.17 -5.50 -13.93
C LEU A 98 2.60 -5.83 -13.49
N ASN A 99 3.36 -6.55 -14.29
CA ASN A 99 4.71 -7.01 -13.91
C ASN A 99 5.66 -5.85 -13.57
N GLU A 100 5.53 -4.72 -14.27
CA GLU A 100 6.34 -3.52 -14.03
C GLU A 100 5.88 -2.75 -12.78
N GLU A 101 4.58 -2.80 -12.47
CA GLU A 101 3.98 -2.15 -11.30
C GLU A 101 4.45 -2.81 -9.99
N LEU A 102 4.73 -4.12 -10.01
CA LEU A 102 5.28 -4.85 -8.86
C LEU A 102 6.61 -4.26 -8.35
N GLY A 103 7.39 -3.64 -9.23
CA GLY A 103 8.65 -2.96 -8.86
C GLY A 103 8.47 -1.57 -8.26
N GLN A 104 7.26 -1.02 -8.28
CA GLN A 104 6.93 0.35 -7.85
C GLN A 104 5.99 0.38 -6.64
N ILE A 105 5.71 -0.78 -6.02
CA ILE A 105 4.81 -0.86 -4.89
C ILE A 105 5.38 -0.10 -3.68
N GLU A 106 4.57 0.78 -3.10
CA GLU A 106 4.91 1.51 -1.87
C GLU A 106 4.07 1.06 -0.66
N TYR A 107 2.90 0.49 -0.91
CA TYR A 107 1.94 0.08 0.10
C TYR A 107 1.49 -1.36 -0.15
N VAL A 108 1.47 -2.15 0.92
CA VAL A 108 0.91 -3.51 0.93
C VAL A 108 -0.21 -3.55 1.94
N PHE A 109 -1.43 -3.81 1.47
CA PHE A 109 -2.58 -4.09 2.32
C PHE A 109 -2.70 -5.60 2.47
N SER A 110 -2.61 -6.10 3.71
CA SER A 110 -2.70 -7.52 4.03
C SER A 110 -3.91 -7.79 4.90
N ASP A 111 -4.61 -8.87 4.63
CA ASP A 111 -5.57 -9.45 5.58
C ASP A 111 -4.80 -10.17 6.70
N LYS A 112 -5.42 -10.28 7.87
CA LYS A 112 -4.94 -11.09 9.00
C LYS A 112 -5.15 -12.58 8.72
N THR A 113 -6.40 -12.97 8.50
CA THR A 113 -6.81 -14.37 8.54
C THR A 113 -6.58 -15.05 7.20
N GLY A 114 -5.81 -16.13 7.18
CA GLY A 114 -5.52 -16.88 5.96
C GLY A 114 -4.42 -16.27 5.08
N THR A 115 -3.96 -15.05 5.38
CA THR A 115 -2.77 -14.44 4.76
C THR A 115 -1.60 -14.39 5.75
N LEU A 116 -1.76 -13.75 6.91
CA LEU A 116 -0.71 -13.72 7.93
C LEU A 116 -0.76 -14.94 8.84
N THR A 117 -1.97 -15.34 9.25
CA THR A 117 -2.18 -16.51 10.11
C THR A 117 -2.54 -17.75 9.30
N GLN A 118 -2.07 -18.90 9.76
CA GLN A 118 -2.53 -20.20 9.28
C GLN A 118 -3.95 -20.43 9.79
N LYS A 119 -4.86 -20.85 8.91
CA LYS A 119 -6.20 -21.27 9.33
C LYS A 119 -6.09 -22.62 10.04
N LEU A 120 -5.98 -22.60 11.36
CA LEU A 120 -6.09 -23.81 12.18
C LEU A 120 -7.54 -24.30 12.14
N GLN A 121 -7.73 -25.61 11.96
CA GLN A 121 -9.06 -26.18 12.09
C GLN A 121 -9.50 -26.05 13.55
N PRO A 122 -10.72 -25.56 13.82
CA PRO A 122 -11.22 -25.51 15.18
C PRO A 122 -11.25 -26.92 15.75
N ILE A 123 -10.76 -27.07 16.98
CA ILE A 123 -10.97 -28.27 17.77
C ILE A 123 -12.47 -28.30 18.06
N GLU A 124 -13.21 -29.25 17.48
CA GLU A 124 -14.60 -29.51 17.86
C GLU A 124 -14.61 -29.99 19.31
N PHE A 125 -14.79 -29.05 20.24
CA PHE A 125 -15.27 -29.41 21.56
C PHE A 125 -16.73 -29.82 21.38
N ALA A 126 -17.02 -31.10 21.55
CA ALA A 126 -18.38 -31.59 21.67
C ALA A 126 -19.03 -30.88 22.87
N GLU A 127 -19.89 -29.90 22.60
CA GLU A 127 -20.77 -29.32 23.62
C GLU A 127 -21.72 -30.43 24.08
N GLN A 128 -21.39 -31.05 25.21
CA GLN A 128 -22.27 -31.98 25.88
C GLN A 128 -23.13 -31.19 26.89
N ASP A 129 -24.44 -31.25 26.66
CA ASP A 129 -25.54 -30.89 27.55
C ASP A 129 -25.70 -29.41 27.93
N LYS A 130 -26.40 -28.65 27.06
CA LYS A 130 -27.20 -27.47 27.47
C LYS A 130 -28.68 -27.82 27.49
N GLU A 131 -29.07 -28.72 28.39
CA GLU A 131 -30.48 -28.99 28.66
C GLU A 131 -30.78 -28.80 30.16
N PHE A 132 -30.91 -27.56 30.62
CA PHE A 132 -31.84 -27.23 31.72
C PHE A 132 -32.09 -25.72 31.88
N VAL A 133 -33.36 -25.39 32.14
CA VAL A 133 -33.95 -24.10 32.56
C VAL A 133 -34.29 -23.09 31.44
N TRP A 134 -35.40 -23.38 30.74
CA TRP A 134 -36.05 -22.50 29.75
C TRP A 134 -37.48 -22.18 30.16
N THR A 135 -37.70 -21.20 31.04
CA THR A 135 -39.05 -20.68 31.33
C THR A 135 -39.02 -19.18 31.65
N SER A 136 -38.85 -18.34 30.62
CA SER A 136 -39.04 -16.88 30.69
C SER A 136 -39.24 -16.32 29.28
N MET A 137 -40.26 -15.48 29.05
CA MET A 137 -40.64 -15.06 27.68
C MET A 137 -40.12 -13.66 27.28
N ASP A 138 -39.66 -12.81 28.21
CA ASP A 138 -39.15 -11.44 27.90
C ASP A 138 -37.82 -11.10 28.62
N ARG A 139 -36.91 -10.42 27.90
CA ARG A 139 -35.56 -9.98 28.31
C ARG A 139 -34.73 -11.09 28.99
N ARG A 140 -34.63 -12.23 28.31
CA ARG A 140 -33.92 -13.42 28.80
C ARG A 140 -32.41 -13.23 28.90
N GLU A 141 -31.79 -12.68 27.87
CA GLU A 141 -30.32 -12.56 27.79
C GLU A 141 -29.77 -11.65 28.90
N GLU A 142 -30.46 -10.54 29.17
CA GLU A 142 -30.11 -9.59 30.24
C GLU A 142 -30.17 -10.26 31.62
N LYS A 143 -31.28 -10.92 31.95
CA LYS A 143 -31.44 -11.63 33.25
C LYS A 143 -30.47 -12.80 33.43
N VAL A 144 -30.10 -13.45 32.35
CA VAL A 144 -29.14 -14.55 32.36
C VAL A 144 -27.73 -14.00 32.58
N ASN A 145 -27.37 -12.90 31.93
CA ASN A 145 -26.10 -12.20 32.20
C ASN A 145 -26.03 -11.67 33.64
N ASP A 146 -27.10 -11.05 34.16
CA ASP A 146 -27.14 -10.55 35.54
C ASP A 146 -26.90 -11.70 36.55
N ALA A 147 -27.51 -12.86 36.32
CA ALA A 147 -27.30 -14.04 37.14
C ALA A 147 -25.89 -14.61 37.00
N TYR A 148 -25.29 -14.57 35.80
CA TYR A 148 -23.90 -14.97 35.58
C TYR A 148 -22.92 -14.02 36.30
N GLU A 149 -23.13 -12.72 36.23
CA GLU A 149 -22.29 -11.74 36.94
C GLU A 149 -22.37 -11.90 38.46
N GLU A 150 -23.56 -12.20 39.01
CA GLU A 150 -23.72 -12.43 40.45
C GLU A 150 -22.91 -13.65 40.92
N ILE A 151 -22.91 -14.75 40.15
CA ILE A 151 -22.16 -15.97 40.49
C ILE A 151 -20.65 -15.85 40.21
N GLU A 152 -20.22 -14.98 39.30
CA GLU A 152 -18.81 -14.74 38.94
C GLU A 152 -18.06 -13.84 39.95
N THR A 153 -18.72 -13.43 41.04
CA THR A 153 -18.08 -12.69 42.13
C THR A 153 -17.28 -13.59 43.08
N ASN A 154 -16.17 -13.09 43.63
CA ASN A 154 -15.27 -13.81 44.57
C ASN A 154 -14.52 -15.04 44.00
N MET A 155 -14.23 -15.06 42.70
CA MET A 155 -13.36 -16.10 42.14
C MET A 155 -11.89 -15.95 42.57
N LYS A 156 -11.22 -17.08 42.77
CA LYS A 156 -9.76 -17.14 43.03
C LYS A 156 -9.04 -17.50 41.73
N LEU A 157 -8.15 -16.62 41.25
CA LEU A 157 -7.32 -16.89 40.08
C LEU A 157 -6.45 -18.15 40.33
N LEU A 158 -6.66 -19.19 39.53
CA LEU A 158 -5.88 -20.43 39.58
C LEU A 158 -4.70 -20.41 38.61
N GLY A 159 -4.87 -19.76 37.45
CA GLY A 159 -3.85 -19.65 36.41
C GLY A 159 -4.38 -18.92 35.18
N ALA A 160 -3.49 -18.64 34.22
CA ALA A 160 -3.81 -18.06 32.93
C ALA A 160 -3.27 -18.99 31.82
N THR A 161 -3.98 -19.06 30.70
CA THR A 161 -3.53 -19.75 29.49
C THR A 161 -3.31 -18.74 28.37
N GLY A 162 -2.29 -18.94 27.55
CA GLY A 162 -2.03 -18.14 26.36
C GLY A 162 -2.23 -19.01 25.12
N ILE A 163 -3.07 -18.56 24.21
CA ILE A 163 -3.27 -19.19 22.90
C ILE A 163 -2.64 -18.26 21.87
N GLU A 164 -1.68 -18.78 21.10
CA GLU A 164 -1.00 -18.02 20.05
C GLU A 164 -1.64 -18.31 18.70
N ASP A 165 -1.94 -17.25 17.94
CA ASP A 165 -2.37 -17.36 16.55
C ASP A 165 -1.15 -17.70 15.68
N LYS A 166 -1.08 -18.94 15.20
CA LYS A 166 0.06 -19.41 14.42
C LYS A 166 0.19 -18.65 13.09
N LEU A 167 1.33 -18.01 12.87
CA LEU A 167 1.67 -17.33 11.62
C LEU A 167 2.05 -18.30 10.49
N GLN A 168 1.95 -17.85 9.24
CA GLN A 168 2.54 -18.58 8.12
C GLN A 168 4.08 -18.56 8.18
N ASP A 169 4.70 -19.54 7.53
CA ASP A 169 6.14 -19.69 7.57
C ASP A 169 6.84 -18.52 6.88
N GLY A 170 7.81 -17.91 7.55
CA GLY A 170 8.58 -16.81 6.97
C GLY A 170 7.89 -15.43 6.99
N VAL A 171 6.68 -15.30 7.54
CA VAL A 171 5.94 -14.03 7.59
C VAL A 171 6.72 -12.92 8.29
N PRO A 172 7.28 -13.11 9.50
CA PRO A 172 8.03 -12.05 10.18
C PRO A 172 9.25 -11.59 9.35
N GLN A 173 9.98 -12.52 8.73
CA GLN A 173 11.15 -12.21 7.92
C GLN A 173 10.78 -11.54 6.59
N CYS A 174 9.61 -11.86 6.03
CA CYS A 174 9.09 -11.21 4.83
C CYS A 174 8.71 -9.75 5.11
N ILE A 175 7.94 -9.53 6.17
CA ILE A 175 7.51 -8.19 6.62
C ILE A 175 8.73 -7.31 6.90
N GLU A 176 9.73 -7.83 7.61
CA GLU A 176 10.98 -7.11 7.89
C GLU A 176 11.68 -6.66 6.59
N ARG A 177 11.78 -7.55 5.59
CA ARG A 177 12.39 -7.20 4.29
C ARG A 177 11.60 -6.17 3.50
N LEU A 178 10.26 -6.25 3.55
CA LEU A 178 9.38 -5.27 2.90
C LEU A 178 9.53 -3.89 3.55
N ILE A 179 9.56 -3.82 4.89
CA ILE A 179 9.82 -2.59 5.63
C ILE A 179 11.22 -2.04 5.30
N GLN A 180 12.23 -2.91 5.24
CA GLN A 180 13.59 -2.54 4.83
C GLN A 180 13.65 -1.95 3.41
N ALA A 181 12.86 -2.49 2.48
CA ALA A 181 12.70 -1.97 1.13
C ALA A 181 11.91 -0.65 1.05
N GLY A 182 11.37 -0.16 2.18
CA GLY A 182 10.58 1.07 2.26
C GLY A 182 9.11 0.89 1.91
N ILE A 183 8.62 -0.35 1.87
CA ILE A 183 7.22 -0.68 1.62
C ILE A 183 6.45 -0.57 2.94
N LYS A 184 5.36 0.20 2.94
CA LYS A 184 4.49 0.41 4.10
C LYS A 184 3.43 -0.69 4.13
N ILE A 185 3.29 -1.37 5.26
CA ILE A 185 2.35 -2.49 5.40
C ILE A 185 1.17 -2.04 6.26
N TRP A 186 -0.03 -2.32 5.78
CA TRP A 186 -1.29 -2.05 6.45
C TRP A 186 -1.99 -3.38 6.65
N VAL A 187 -2.24 -3.77 7.90
CA VAL A 187 -3.03 -4.97 8.21
C VAL A 187 -4.47 -4.54 8.42
N LEU A 188 -5.36 -5.02 7.55
CA LEU A 188 -6.79 -4.77 7.62
C LEU A 188 -7.45 -6.02 8.18
N THR A 189 -8.18 -5.90 9.29
CA THR A 189 -8.85 -7.03 9.91
C THR A 189 -10.20 -6.64 10.48
N GLY A 190 -11.16 -7.57 10.40
CA GLY A 190 -12.44 -7.49 11.09
C GLY A 190 -12.45 -8.16 12.46
N ASP A 191 -11.28 -8.57 12.97
CA ASP A 191 -11.15 -9.11 14.32
C ASP A 191 -11.08 -7.98 15.37
N LYS A 192 -11.09 -8.35 16.65
CA LYS A 192 -10.90 -7.42 17.76
C LYS A 192 -9.55 -6.73 17.67
N VAL A 193 -9.52 -5.51 18.21
CA VAL A 193 -8.36 -4.62 18.22
C VAL A 193 -7.17 -5.28 18.92
N GLU A 194 -7.41 -5.99 20.02
CA GLU A 194 -6.38 -6.69 20.79
C GLU A 194 -5.77 -7.84 19.99
N THR A 195 -6.57 -8.57 19.22
CA THR A 195 -6.07 -9.67 18.38
C THR A 195 -5.22 -9.11 17.23
N ALA A 196 -5.65 -8.01 16.62
CA ALA A 196 -4.88 -7.32 15.59
C ALA A 196 -3.53 -6.82 16.13
N PHE A 197 -3.54 -6.25 17.34
CA PHE A 197 -2.35 -5.79 18.04
C PHE A 197 -1.37 -6.92 18.34
N ASN A 198 -1.85 -8.05 18.89
CA ASN A 198 -1.03 -9.21 19.20
C ASN A 198 -0.41 -9.83 17.95
N ILE A 199 -1.15 -9.86 16.83
CA ILE A 199 -0.61 -10.32 15.54
C ILE A 199 0.40 -9.32 14.98
N GLY A 200 0.16 -8.02 15.13
CA GLY A 200 1.13 -6.97 14.79
C GLY A 200 2.47 -7.17 15.49
N LEU A 201 2.44 -7.49 16.79
CA LEU A 201 3.63 -7.85 17.57
C LEU A 201 4.26 -9.17 17.10
N SER A 202 3.46 -10.21 16.91
CA SER A 202 3.94 -11.54 16.49
C SER A 202 4.62 -11.51 15.12
N CYS A 203 4.09 -10.71 14.20
CA CYS A 203 4.62 -10.49 12.86
C CYS A 203 5.80 -9.52 12.80
N ARG A 204 6.21 -8.92 13.93
CA ARG A 204 7.21 -7.83 14.00
C ARG A 204 6.87 -6.61 13.14
N LEU A 205 5.57 -6.41 12.88
CA LEU A 205 5.09 -5.16 12.27
C LEU A 205 5.06 -4.04 13.32
N LEU A 206 4.75 -4.41 14.56
CA LEU A 206 4.85 -3.57 15.74
C LEU A 206 5.99 -4.11 16.62
N THR A 207 6.82 -3.22 17.15
CA THR A 207 7.83 -3.54 18.16
C THR A 207 7.49 -2.85 19.47
N ASN A 208 8.10 -3.26 20.59
CA ASN A 208 7.82 -2.68 21.90
C ASN A 208 8.37 -1.25 22.04
N GLU A 209 9.32 -0.91 21.18
CA GLU A 209 10.03 0.36 21.11
C GLU A 209 9.30 1.39 20.21
N MET A 210 8.34 0.92 19.39
CA MET A 210 7.50 1.79 18.58
C MET A 210 6.48 2.53 19.45
N GLU A 211 6.22 3.77 19.07
CA GLU A 211 5.11 4.52 19.66
C GLU A 211 3.82 4.23 18.90
N ILE A 212 2.84 3.68 19.61
CA ILE A 212 1.59 3.21 19.04
C ILE A 212 0.50 4.24 19.33
N TYR A 213 -0.07 4.81 18.27
CA TYR A 213 -1.20 5.71 18.35
C TYR A 213 -2.49 4.95 18.06
N THR A 214 -3.41 5.01 19.01
CA THR A 214 -4.73 4.37 18.89
C THR A 214 -5.82 5.42 18.65
N ILE A 215 -6.69 5.15 17.68
CA ILE A 215 -7.82 6.01 17.27
C ILE A 215 -9.09 5.16 17.38
N GLU A 216 -9.93 5.51 18.35
CA GLU A 216 -11.13 4.77 18.76
C GLU A 216 -12.40 5.64 18.71
N GLU A 217 -12.28 6.90 18.29
CA GLU A 217 -13.35 7.88 18.33
C GLU A 217 -14.52 7.50 17.40
N GLU A 218 -15.76 7.69 17.90
CA GLU A 218 -16.99 7.36 17.17
C GLU A 218 -17.50 8.52 16.31
N ASN A 219 -17.20 9.76 16.67
CA ASN A 219 -17.68 10.94 15.95
C ASN A 219 -16.67 11.40 14.88
N GLU A 220 -17.16 11.77 13.70
CA GLU A 220 -16.33 12.28 12.60
C GLU A 220 -15.43 13.46 12.99
N ASN A 221 -15.98 14.44 13.71
CA ASN A 221 -15.21 15.62 14.14
C ASN A 221 -14.09 15.25 15.12
N ASP A 222 -14.36 14.29 16.02
CA ASP A 222 -13.41 13.87 17.05
C ASP A 222 -12.28 13.03 16.43
N VAL A 223 -12.63 12.13 15.49
CA VAL A 223 -11.68 11.37 14.68
C VAL A 223 -10.74 12.31 13.92
N MET A 224 -11.27 13.34 13.25
CA MET A 224 -10.45 14.28 12.48
C MET A 224 -9.55 15.13 13.36
N GLN A 225 -10.04 15.58 14.53
CA GLN A 225 -9.20 16.28 15.51
C GLN A 225 -8.08 15.37 16.04
N ARG A 226 -8.38 14.10 16.33
CA ARG A 226 -7.39 13.14 16.80
C ARG A 226 -6.34 12.85 15.74
N LEU A 227 -6.74 12.62 14.50
CA LEU A 227 -5.84 12.42 13.37
C LEU A 227 -4.90 13.62 13.16
N ASP A 228 -5.43 14.84 13.27
CA ASP A 228 -4.62 16.06 13.16
C ASP A 228 -3.67 16.22 14.35
N GLN A 229 -4.09 15.84 15.56
CA GLN A 229 -3.23 15.84 16.74
C GLN A 229 -2.08 14.83 16.57
N VAL A 230 -2.39 13.57 16.24
CA VAL A 230 -1.41 12.51 16.03
C VAL A 230 -0.42 12.90 14.93
N ARG A 231 -0.90 13.50 13.83
CA ARG A 231 -0.03 13.99 12.76
C ARG A 231 0.96 15.05 13.27
N LYS A 232 0.51 16.01 14.07
CA LYS A 232 1.38 17.05 14.66
C LYS A 232 2.41 16.45 15.60
N GLU A 233 2.00 15.49 16.43
CA GLU A 233 2.90 14.78 17.38
C GLU A 233 3.98 14.00 16.61
N MET A 234 3.61 13.24 15.59
CA MET A 234 4.56 12.54 14.71
C MET A 234 5.54 13.50 14.04
N ILE A 235 5.04 14.59 13.45
CA ILE A 235 5.87 15.61 12.80
C ILE A 235 6.85 16.23 13.79
N GLN A 236 6.40 16.59 14.99
CA GLN A 236 7.25 17.17 16.02
C GLN A 236 8.37 16.22 16.42
N LYS A 237 8.07 14.93 16.59
CA LYS A 237 9.08 13.90 16.91
C LYS A 237 10.09 13.71 15.79
N ILE A 238 9.63 13.66 14.54
CA ILE A 238 10.50 13.57 13.37
C ILE A 238 11.44 14.79 13.29
N GLN A 239 10.92 16.00 13.51
CA GLN A 239 11.73 17.22 13.51
C GLN A 239 12.79 17.21 14.61
N GLN A 240 12.46 16.69 15.80
CA GLN A 240 13.41 16.54 16.90
C GLN A 240 14.49 15.48 16.60
N LEU A 241 14.08 14.31 16.10
CA LEU A 241 14.97 13.18 15.82
C LEU A 241 15.93 13.47 14.66
N PHE A 242 15.43 14.04 13.56
CA PHE A 242 16.22 14.28 12.36
C PHE A 242 16.78 15.70 12.27
N SER A 243 16.42 16.61 13.19
CA SER A 243 16.80 18.03 13.14
C SER A 243 16.42 18.72 11.81
N VAL A 244 15.29 18.32 11.23
CA VAL A 244 14.77 18.83 9.95
C VAL A 244 13.64 19.83 10.19
N LYS A 245 13.53 20.86 9.34
CA LYS A 245 12.34 21.73 9.30
C LYS A 245 11.43 21.27 8.17
N ILE A 246 10.20 20.90 8.51
CA ILE A 246 9.17 20.52 7.53
C ILE A 246 8.39 21.79 7.17
N GLU A 247 8.49 22.21 5.91
CA GLU A 247 7.90 23.48 5.43
C GLU A 247 6.38 23.39 5.25
N ASP A 248 5.86 22.24 4.82
CA ASP A 248 4.42 22.00 4.63
C ASP A 248 3.96 20.71 5.31
N PRO A 249 3.21 20.79 6.43
CA PRO A 249 2.73 19.63 7.19
C PRO A 249 1.48 18.98 6.57
N THR A 250 0.86 19.61 5.56
CA THR A 250 -0.36 19.08 4.90
C THR A 250 -0.05 18.19 3.71
N LYS A 251 1.14 18.33 3.12
CA LYS A 251 1.61 17.49 2.03
C LYS A 251 2.04 16.11 2.55
N ARG A 252 1.91 15.08 1.71
CA ARG A 252 2.50 13.76 1.97
C ARG A 252 3.99 13.93 2.23
N LEU A 253 4.41 13.54 3.42
CA LEU A 253 5.80 13.61 3.84
C LEU A 253 6.58 12.43 3.25
N ASP A 254 7.63 12.75 2.50
CA ASP A 254 8.64 11.79 2.06
C ASP A 254 10.00 12.19 2.66
N TRP A 255 10.72 11.22 3.21
CA TRP A 255 12.02 11.46 3.82
C TRP A 255 13.06 11.92 2.79
N LYS A 256 12.87 11.58 1.51
CA LYS A 256 13.71 12.05 0.40
C LYS A 256 13.70 13.57 0.26
N ASP A 257 12.58 14.22 0.62
CA ASP A 257 12.42 15.67 0.54
C ASP A 257 13.09 16.40 1.72
N TRP A 258 13.55 15.67 2.73
CA TRP A 258 14.12 16.23 3.96
C TRP A 258 15.63 16.50 3.90
N GLY A 259 16.29 16.16 2.79
CA GLY A 259 17.71 16.39 2.60
C GLY A 259 18.61 15.57 3.54
N ILE A 260 18.13 14.43 4.02
CA ILE A 260 18.87 13.50 4.87
C ILE A 260 19.71 12.57 3.98
N ASP A 261 20.97 12.33 4.34
CA ASP A 261 21.80 11.31 3.69
C ASP A 261 21.12 9.94 3.77
N GLU A 262 20.88 9.31 2.62
CA GLU A 262 20.24 8.00 2.49
C GLU A 262 20.94 6.93 3.36
N MET A 263 22.27 6.99 3.49
CA MET A 263 23.04 6.12 4.38
C MET A 263 22.73 6.32 5.87
N LYS A 264 22.44 7.54 6.31
CA LYS A 264 22.11 7.85 7.71
C LYS A 264 20.71 7.35 8.03
N PHE A 265 19.75 7.54 7.12
CA PHE A 265 18.39 7.02 7.26
C PHE A 265 18.35 5.49 7.21
N ASP A 266 19.11 4.88 6.29
CA ASP A 266 19.26 3.42 6.21
C ASP A 266 19.92 2.82 7.46
N GLN A 267 20.85 3.55 8.09
CA GLN A 267 21.44 3.11 9.35
C GLN A 267 20.38 3.04 10.47
N TYR A 268 19.45 4.01 10.55
CA TYR A 268 18.32 3.93 11.48
C TYR A 268 17.39 2.76 11.14
N ARG A 269 17.05 2.56 9.85
CA ARG A 269 16.19 1.45 9.39
C ARG A 269 16.82 0.06 9.61
N LYS A 270 18.15 -0.05 9.54
CA LYS A 270 18.89 -1.31 9.78
C LYS A 270 19.15 -1.54 11.27
N ALA A 271 19.38 -0.49 12.05
CA ALA A 271 19.60 -0.62 13.49
C ALA A 271 18.40 -1.24 14.23
N SER A 272 17.17 -0.93 13.80
CA SER A 272 15.94 -1.51 14.36
C SER A 272 15.70 -2.99 13.98
N SER A 273 16.38 -3.52 12.96
CA SER A 273 16.26 -4.94 12.59
C SER A 273 17.35 -5.83 13.20
N SER A 274 18.51 -5.26 13.56
CA SER A 274 19.66 -6.00 14.08
C SER A 274 19.56 -6.43 15.56
N ILE A 275 18.52 -6.02 16.30
CA ILE A 275 18.44 -6.21 17.76
C ILE A 275 18.10 -7.66 18.16
N GLU A 276 17.59 -8.53 17.27
CA GLU A 276 17.17 -9.88 17.68
C GLU A 276 17.95 -11.06 17.06
N GLN A 277 18.87 -10.84 16.11
CA GLN A 277 19.65 -11.95 15.54
C GLN A 277 20.78 -12.45 16.46
N THR A 278 21.12 -11.72 17.53
CA THR A 278 22.22 -12.10 18.43
C THR A 278 21.88 -13.14 19.50
N ASN A 279 20.61 -13.55 19.67
CA ASN A 279 20.24 -14.49 20.74
C ASN A 279 20.07 -15.95 20.31
N HIS A 280 20.17 -16.30 19.02
CA HIS A 280 19.96 -17.69 18.57
C HIS A 280 21.15 -18.42 17.96
N ASN A 281 22.33 -17.81 17.84
CA ASN A 281 23.52 -18.50 17.33
C ASN A 281 24.71 -18.37 18.28
N GLN A 282 24.69 -19.12 19.38
CA GLN A 282 25.93 -19.57 20.01
C GLN A 282 26.18 -21.02 19.64
N GLN A 283 26.87 -21.22 18.51
CA GLN A 283 27.91 -22.23 18.40
C GLN A 283 28.78 -21.95 17.15
N ASN A 284 30.08 -21.76 17.42
CA ASN A 284 31.25 -21.89 16.54
C ASN A 284 31.36 -20.98 15.31
N ASP A 285 32.17 -19.92 15.42
CA ASP A 285 33.56 -19.96 14.91
C ASP A 285 34.32 -18.68 15.30
N GLY A 286 35.59 -18.84 15.65
CA GLY A 286 36.44 -17.78 16.17
C GLY A 286 36.87 -16.78 15.10
N PHE A 287 36.31 -15.58 15.15
CA PHE A 287 36.96 -14.36 14.66
C PHE A 287 36.32 -13.13 15.32
N THR A 288 36.94 -12.61 16.38
CA THR A 288 36.45 -11.45 17.13
C THR A 288 36.81 -10.16 16.38
N THR A 289 35.89 -9.63 15.57
CA THR A 289 35.92 -8.20 15.23
C THR A 289 35.28 -7.42 16.37
N MET A 290 36.11 -6.74 17.16
CA MET A 290 35.66 -5.71 18.09
C MET A 290 35.05 -4.54 17.29
N ASN A 291 33.73 -4.43 17.32
CA ASN A 291 33.04 -3.18 17.02
C ASN A 291 32.43 -2.65 18.32
N THR A 292 33.20 -1.79 18.98
CA THR A 292 32.70 -0.83 19.98
C THR A 292 31.71 0.09 19.29
N TYR A 293 30.41 -0.19 19.41
CA TYR A 293 29.37 0.81 19.22
C TYR A 293 28.85 1.22 20.59
N SER A 294 29.03 2.51 20.85
CA SER A 294 28.59 3.27 22.01
C SER A 294 27.14 2.96 22.37
N GLN A 295 26.95 2.44 23.59
CA GLN A 295 25.70 2.51 24.33
C GLN A 295 25.26 3.99 24.44
N ASN A 296 23.94 4.21 24.38
CA ASN A 296 23.20 5.47 24.63
C ASN A 296 22.82 6.32 23.40
N GLN A 297 21.95 5.80 22.54
CA GLN A 297 20.92 6.61 21.88
C GLN A 297 19.58 5.87 22.05
N GLU A 298 18.55 6.55 22.53
CA GLU A 298 17.17 6.04 22.50
C GLU A 298 16.85 5.65 21.06
N GLN A 299 16.79 4.33 20.79
CA GLN A 299 16.55 3.79 19.46
C GLN A 299 15.07 3.93 19.15
N PHE A 300 14.72 4.99 18.43
CA PHE A 300 13.38 5.18 17.91
C PHE A 300 13.15 4.23 16.71
N GLU A 301 12.24 3.26 16.85
CA GLU A 301 11.99 2.24 15.83
C GLU A 301 10.83 2.56 14.88
N GLY A 302 10.11 3.66 15.09
CA GLY A 302 9.04 4.11 14.21
C GLY A 302 7.73 4.40 14.94
N PHE A 303 6.67 4.55 14.16
CA PHE A 303 5.33 4.82 14.66
C PHE A 303 4.38 3.70 14.24
N GLY A 304 3.60 3.18 15.18
CA GLY A 304 2.46 2.32 14.93
C GLY A 304 1.17 3.15 14.94
N LEU A 305 0.23 2.80 14.07
CA LEU A 305 -1.10 3.43 14.03
C LEU A 305 -2.16 2.34 14.04
N LEU A 306 -3.02 2.37 15.05
CA LEU A 306 -4.13 1.46 15.25
C LEU A 306 -5.43 2.26 15.14
N ILE A 307 -6.28 1.93 14.18
CA ILE A 307 -7.53 2.63 13.91
C ILE A 307 -8.66 1.62 14.00
N THR A 308 -9.69 1.91 14.78
CA THR A 308 -10.89 1.07 14.82
C THR A 308 -11.68 1.15 13.53
N GLY A 309 -12.46 0.11 13.23
CA GLY A 309 -13.27 0.07 12.01
C GLY A 309 -14.20 1.27 11.86
N GLN A 310 -14.86 1.70 12.94
CA GLN A 310 -15.76 2.87 12.92
C GLN A 310 -15.00 4.18 12.67
N ALA A 311 -13.89 4.41 13.37
CA ALA A 311 -13.04 5.58 13.14
C ALA A 311 -12.45 5.60 11.73
N LEU A 312 -12.10 4.43 11.17
CA LEU A 312 -11.59 4.30 9.81
C LEU A 312 -12.61 4.73 8.76
N VAL A 313 -13.89 4.38 8.95
CA VAL A 313 -14.96 4.83 8.05
C VAL A 313 -15.01 6.36 8.04
N HIS A 314 -15.09 6.98 9.21
CA HIS A 314 -15.12 8.43 9.33
C HIS A 314 -13.89 9.11 8.71
N ALA A 315 -12.70 8.54 8.93
CA ALA A 315 -11.44 9.03 8.37
C ALA A 315 -11.38 8.98 6.83
N LEU A 316 -12.10 8.05 6.19
CA LEU A 316 -12.11 7.87 4.74
C LEU A 316 -13.23 8.67 4.05
N THR A 317 -14.32 9.01 4.75
CA THR A 317 -15.49 9.70 4.18
C THR A 317 -15.18 11.10 3.61
N ASP A 318 -14.21 11.82 4.16
CA ASP A 318 -13.95 13.23 3.78
C ASP A 318 -13.21 13.38 2.44
N LYS A 319 -12.68 12.30 1.85
CA LYS A 319 -11.85 12.37 0.62
C LYS A 319 -12.53 11.94 -0.67
N GLN A 320 -13.73 11.37 -0.63
CA GLN A 320 -14.49 11.01 -1.82
C GLN A 320 -15.98 11.25 -1.59
N GLY A 321 -16.57 12.16 -2.36
CA GLY A 321 -18.02 12.31 -2.48
C GLY A 321 -18.76 11.05 -2.99
N ASP A 322 -18.06 9.93 -3.21
CA ASP A 322 -18.59 8.65 -3.68
C ASP A 322 -18.89 7.62 -2.56
N PHE A 323 -18.43 7.83 -1.31
CA PHE A 323 -18.61 6.84 -0.24
C PHE A 323 -20.05 6.72 0.29
N LYS A 324 -20.91 7.71 0.02
CA LYS A 324 -22.35 7.64 0.35
C LYS A 324 -23.05 6.47 -0.35
N THR A 325 -22.53 6.02 -1.49
CA THR A 325 -23.04 4.84 -2.21
C THR A 325 -22.66 3.54 -1.51
N ALA A 326 -21.49 3.47 -0.89
CA ALA A 326 -21.02 2.28 -0.18
C ALA A 326 -21.71 2.12 1.19
N GLU A 327 -21.99 3.22 1.90
CA GLU A 327 -22.77 3.20 3.14
C GLU A 327 -24.23 2.75 2.87
N ALA A 328 -24.80 3.13 1.73
CA ALA A 328 -26.11 2.66 1.28
C ALA A 328 -26.10 1.15 0.98
N SER A 329 -25.09 0.64 0.26
CA SER A 329 -24.95 -0.82 0.03
C SER A 329 -24.69 -1.62 1.31
N TYR A 330 -23.93 -1.07 2.27
CA TYR A 330 -23.70 -1.74 3.56
C TYR A 330 -24.98 -1.81 4.41
N LYS A 331 -25.77 -0.72 4.44
CA LYS A 331 -27.07 -0.68 5.12
C LYS A 331 -28.11 -1.57 4.43
N GLU A 332 -28.11 -1.68 3.11
CA GLU A 332 -28.92 -2.64 2.35
C GLU A 332 -28.52 -4.10 2.59
N ALA A 333 -27.21 -4.38 2.74
CA ALA A 333 -26.71 -5.72 3.06
C ALA A 333 -27.12 -6.17 4.47
N LEU A 334 -27.11 -5.25 5.45
CA LEU A 334 -27.58 -5.53 6.81
C LEU A 334 -29.10 -5.80 6.84
N THR A 335 -29.90 -4.99 6.15
CA THR A 335 -31.37 -5.18 6.11
C THR A 335 -31.81 -6.41 5.33
N SER A 336 -31.06 -6.83 4.30
CA SER A 336 -31.32 -8.08 3.57
C SER A 336 -30.90 -9.33 4.38
N SER A 337 -29.89 -9.23 5.23
CA SER A 337 -29.50 -10.30 6.15
C SER A 337 -30.50 -10.52 7.30
N GLU A 338 -31.16 -9.45 7.77
CA GLU A 338 -32.21 -9.56 8.81
C GLU A 338 -33.53 -10.14 8.26
N GLN A 339 -33.83 -9.97 6.97
CA GLN A 339 -35.03 -10.53 6.35
C GLN A 339 -34.91 -12.02 6.01
N SER A 340 -33.71 -12.56 5.75
CA SER A 340 -33.55 -13.99 5.44
C SER A 340 -33.64 -14.89 6.67
N TYR A 341 -33.41 -14.36 7.88
CA TYR A 341 -33.53 -15.12 9.14
C TYR A 341 -34.93 -15.03 9.78
N GLY A 342 -35.81 -14.16 9.28
CA GLY A 342 -37.18 -14.01 9.78
C GLY A 342 -38.26 -14.82 9.04
N SER A 343 -37.88 -15.63 8.04
CA SER A 343 -38.82 -16.46 7.28
C SER A 343 -38.26 -17.85 6.98
N SER A 344 -38.20 -18.69 8.02
CA SER A 344 -38.17 -20.15 7.89
C SER A 344 -38.87 -20.77 9.09
#